data_AF-A0A733ZMZ2-F1
#
_entry.id   AF-A0A733ZMZ2-F1
#
_cell.length_a   1.000
_cell.length_b   1.000
_cell.length_c   1.000
_cell.angle_alpha   90.00
_cell.angle_beta   90.00
_cell.angle_gamma   90.00
#
_symmetry.space_group_name_H-M   'P 1'
#
loop_
_entity.id
_entity.type
_entity.pdbx_description
1 polymer ?
#
loop_
_entity_poly.entity_id
_entity_poly.type
_entity_poly.pdbx_seq_one_letter_code
_entity_poly.pdbx_strand_id
1 'polypeptide(L)'
;MKSLNTLVILTSVISTSVFAGAYVENREAYNLASDQMEFMLRVGYNSDMGAGIMLTNTYTLQRDDELKHGYNEIEGWYPLFKPTDKLTIQPGGLINDKSIGSGGAVYLDVNYKFTPWFNLTVRNRYNHNNYSST
;
A
#
# COMPACT_ATOMS: atom_id res chain seq x y z
N MET A 1 12.92 -41.11 11.06
CA MET A 1 12.80 -40.29 9.84
C MET A 1 11.82 -39.16 10.16
N LYS A 2 12.28 -37.90 10.18
CA LYS A 2 11.39 -36.75 10.45
C LYS A 2 10.67 -36.40 9.14
N SER A 3 9.34 -36.38 9.12
CA SER A 3 8.59 -35.94 7.94
C SER A 3 8.74 -34.42 7.81
N LEU A 4 9.30 -33.95 6.70
CA LEU A 4 9.19 -32.55 6.33
C LEU A 4 7.76 -32.32 5.81
N ASN A 5 6.92 -31.71 6.63
CA ASN A 5 5.64 -31.18 6.17
C ASN A 5 5.92 -29.86 5.44
N THR A 6 6.06 -29.93 4.12
CA THR A 6 6.29 -28.76 3.27
C THR A 6 4.96 -28.02 3.09
N LEU A 7 4.82 -26.85 3.69
CA LEU A 7 3.69 -25.95 3.46
C LEU A 7 3.94 -25.22 2.13
N VAL A 8 3.16 -25.55 1.11
CA VAL A 8 3.17 -24.83 -0.18
C VAL A 8 2.19 -23.66 -0.06
N ILE A 9 2.71 -22.44 0.02
CA ILE A 9 1.90 -21.22 -0.06
C ILE A 9 1.69 -20.90 -1.54
N LEU A 10 0.43 -21.04 -1.98
CA LEU A 10 0.03 -20.82 -3.36
C LEU A 10 -0.14 -19.32 -3.60
N THR A 11 0.91 -18.65 -4.07
CA THR A 11 0.83 -17.24 -4.49
C THR A 11 -0.01 -17.13 -5.76
N SER A 12 -1.27 -16.73 -5.65
CA SER A 12 -2.12 -16.44 -6.81
C SER A 12 -1.78 -15.05 -7.35
N VAL A 13 -1.04 -15.00 -8.47
CA VAL A 13 -0.81 -13.77 -9.22
C VAL A 13 -2.05 -13.48 -10.06
N ILE A 14 -3.09 -12.93 -9.45
CA ILE A 14 -4.22 -12.36 -10.19
C ILE A 14 -3.98 -10.86 -10.28
N SER A 15 -3.36 -10.40 -11.37
CA SER A 15 -3.30 -8.98 -11.69
C SER A 15 -4.68 -8.52 -12.16
N THR A 16 -5.59 -8.22 -11.24
CA THR A 16 -6.80 -7.50 -11.59
C THR A 16 -6.43 -6.03 -11.77
N SER A 17 -6.53 -5.53 -13.00
CA SER A 17 -6.60 -4.09 -13.23
C SER A 17 -7.86 -3.59 -12.54
N VAL A 18 -7.70 -2.90 -11.41
CA VAL A 18 -8.83 -2.36 -10.63
C VAL A 18 -9.48 -1.24 -11.43
N PHE A 19 -10.57 -1.57 -12.11
CA PHE A 19 -11.61 -0.62 -12.48
C PHE A 19 -12.22 -0.03 -11.20
N ALA A 20 -12.90 1.11 -11.29
CA ALA A 20 -13.57 1.68 -10.13
C ALA A 20 -14.41 0.63 -9.37
N GLY A 21 -14.31 0.63 -8.06
CA GLY A 21 -14.96 -0.35 -7.19
C GLY A 21 -14.19 -0.64 -5.91
N ALA A 22 -14.81 -1.48 -5.09
CA ALA A 22 -14.20 -2.03 -3.90
C ALA A 22 -13.22 -3.15 -4.29
N TYR A 23 -12.11 -3.25 -3.58
CA TYR A 23 -11.14 -4.31 -3.76
C TYR A 23 -10.61 -4.81 -2.42
N VAL A 24 -10.18 -6.07 -2.44
CA VAL A 24 -9.37 -6.69 -1.39
C VAL A 24 -8.07 -7.14 -2.03
N GLU A 25 -6.96 -6.70 -1.46
CA GLU A 25 -5.61 -7.06 -1.89
C GLU A 25 -4.93 -7.82 -0.76
N ASN A 26 -4.36 -8.98 -1.10
CA ASN A 26 -3.40 -9.67 -0.26
C ASN A 26 -2.06 -9.65 -0.97
N ARG A 27 -1.00 -9.31 -0.23
CA ARG A 27 0.37 -9.31 -0.75
C ARG A 27 1.29 -9.98 0.25
N GLU A 28 2.15 -10.83 -0.27
CA GLU A 28 3.21 -11.50 0.49
C GLU A 28 4.56 -11.10 -0.10
N ALA A 29 5.54 -10.83 0.76
CA ALA A 29 6.89 -10.44 0.35
C ALA A 29 7.94 -11.00 1.30
N TYR A 30 8.96 -11.67 0.75
CA TYR A 30 10.13 -12.09 1.52
C TYR A 30 11.27 -11.09 1.37
N ASN A 31 11.63 -10.44 2.49
CA ASN A 31 12.71 -9.46 2.57
C ASN A 31 14.03 -10.16 2.90
N LEU A 32 14.86 -10.41 1.89
CA LEU A 32 16.12 -11.16 2.03
C LEU A 32 17.09 -10.50 3.02
N ALA A 33 17.20 -9.16 3.03
CA ALA A 33 18.15 -8.45 3.87
C ALA A 33 17.81 -8.52 5.37
N SER A 34 16.52 -8.60 5.70
CA SER A 34 16.04 -8.66 7.09
C SER A 34 15.58 -10.06 7.50
N ASP A 35 15.75 -11.07 6.63
CA ASP A 35 15.30 -12.46 6.82
C ASP A 35 13.85 -12.54 7.35
N GLN A 36 12.94 -11.81 6.69
CA GLN A 36 11.58 -11.58 7.19
C GLN A 36 10.52 -11.74 6.10
N MET A 37 9.47 -12.49 6.39
CA MET A 37 8.25 -12.52 5.56
C MET A 37 7.32 -11.39 5.99
N GLU A 38 6.79 -10.63 5.04
CA GLU A 38 5.75 -9.61 5.25
C GLU A 38 4.44 -10.07 4.59
N PHE A 39 3.36 -9.97 5.34
CA PHE A 39 1.99 -10.18 4.88
C PHE A 39 1.25 -8.85 4.96
N MET A 40 0.63 -8.45 3.86
CA MET A 40 -0.20 -7.25 3.79
C MET A 40 -1.62 -7.64 3.39
N LEU A 41 -2.57 -7.12 4.15
CA LEU A 41 -3.99 -7.17 3.85
C LEU A 41 -4.48 -5.76 3.65
N ARG A 42 -5.14 -5.52 2.53
CA ARG A 42 -5.62 -4.21 2.16
C ARG A 42 -7.03 -4.31 1.63
N VAL A 43 -7.85 -3.36 2.04
CA VAL A 43 -9.17 -3.14 1.46
C VAL A 43 -9.22 -1.69 0.99
N GLY A 44 -9.87 -1.46 -0.13
CA GLY A 44 -10.00 -0.10 -0.63
C GLY A 44 -11.16 0.05 -1.57
N TYR A 45 -11.44 1.30 -1.90
CA TYR A 45 -12.45 1.67 -2.87
C TYR A 45 -11.89 2.78 -3.75
N ASN A 46 -11.95 2.57 -5.06
CA ASN A 46 -11.62 3.58 -6.06
C ASN A 46 -12.91 4.01 -6.76
N SER A 47 -13.21 5.30 -6.77
CA SER A 47 -14.35 5.86 -7.50
C SER A 47 -14.04 6.04 -8.98
N ASP A 48 -15.07 6.08 -9.83
CA ASP A 48 -14.94 6.39 -11.26
C ASP A 48 -14.31 7.76 -11.51
N MET A 49 -14.50 8.70 -10.58
CA MET A 49 -13.89 10.03 -10.68
C MET A 49 -12.40 10.04 -10.36
N GLY A 50 -11.83 8.94 -9.84
CA GLY A 50 -10.41 8.75 -9.53
C GLY A 50 -10.03 9.00 -8.06
N ALA A 51 -10.98 9.41 -7.22
CA ALA A 51 -10.78 9.48 -5.78
C ALA A 51 -10.75 8.06 -5.18
N GLY A 52 -9.98 7.87 -4.11
CA GLY A 52 -9.89 6.58 -3.46
C GLY A 52 -9.65 6.67 -1.97
N ILE A 53 -10.00 5.59 -1.29
CA ILE A 53 -9.68 5.34 0.12
C ILE A 53 -9.21 3.91 0.28
N MET A 54 -8.29 3.70 1.20
CA MET A 54 -7.63 2.44 1.43
C MET A 54 -7.33 2.26 2.91
N LEU A 55 -7.61 1.07 3.42
CA LEU A 55 -7.08 0.57 4.68
C LEU A 55 -6.07 -0.53 4.41
N THR A 56 -4.91 -0.43 5.03
CA THR A 56 -3.84 -1.41 4.95
C THR A 56 -3.48 -1.88 6.36
N ASN A 57 -3.31 -3.18 6.52
CA ASN A 57 -2.76 -3.79 7.71
C ASN A 57 -1.61 -4.73 7.30
N THR A 58 -0.49 -4.66 8.02
CA THR A 58 0.68 -5.50 7.75
C THR A 58 1.10 -6.29 8.97
N TYR A 59 1.60 -7.50 8.69
CA TYR A 59 2.21 -8.39 9.65
C TYR A 59 3.56 -8.87 9.14
N THR A 60 4.45 -9.19 10.06
CA THR A 60 5.79 -9.68 9.76
C THR A 60 6.05 -10.95 10.53
N LEU A 61 6.62 -11.95 9.86
CA LEU A 61 7.06 -13.21 10.45
C LEU A 61 8.59 -13.27 10.38
N GLN A 62 9.23 -13.37 11.55
CA GLN A 62 10.68 -13.53 11.68
C GLN A 62 11.06 -14.98 12.01
N ARG A 63 12.37 -15.26 11.99
CA ARG A 63 12.98 -16.59 12.13
C ARG A 63 12.61 -17.38 13.40
N ASP A 64 12.09 -16.71 14.42
CA ASP A 64 11.58 -17.33 15.67
C ASP A 64 10.06 -17.61 15.62
N ASP A 65 9.46 -17.63 14.42
CA ASP A 65 8.04 -17.87 14.15
C ASP A 65 7.06 -16.90 14.85
N GLU A 66 7.54 -15.73 15.26
CA GLU A 66 6.72 -14.71 15.93
C GLU A 66 6.01 -13.84 14.89
N LEU A 67 4.68 -13.89 14.86
CA LEU A 67 3.85 -13.00 14.05
C LEU A 67 3.71 -11.63 14.74
N LYS A 68 4.39 -10.62 14.21
CA LYS A 68 4.35 -9.25 14.72
C LYS A 68 3.50 -8.35 13.85
N HIS A 69 2.75 -7.46 14.48
CA HIS A 69 2.09 -6.35 13.79
C HIS A 69 3.15 -5.39 13.24
N GLY A 70 3.05 -5.08 11.94
CA GLY A 70 3.92 -4.12 11.28
C GLY A 70 3.35 -2.71 11.41
N TYR A 71 2.24 -2.45 10.70
CA TYR A 71 1.53 -1.18 10.76
C TYR A 71 0.07 -1.30 10.29
N ASN A 72 -0.77 -0.41 10.81
CA ASN A 72 -2.06 -0.05 10.23
C ASN A 72 -1.91 1.25 9.46
N GLU A 73 -2.60 1.40 8.34
CA GLU A 73 -2.61 2.65 7.58
C GLU A 73 -3.98 2.89 6.96
N ILE A 74 -4.46 4.12 7.06
CA ILE A 74 -5.60 4.61 6.29
C ILE A 74 -5.05 5.68 5.35
N GLU A 75 -5.25 5.51 4.05
CA GLU A 75 -4.82 6.44 3.00
C GLU A 75 -6.01 6.84 2.15
N GLY A 76 -6.07 8.10 1.74
CA GLY A 76 -7.06 8.59 0.80
C GLY A 76 -6.51 9.69 -0.10
N TRP A 77 -7.09 9.81 -1.28
CA TRP A 77 -6.72 10.82 -2.27
C TRP A 77 -7.93 11.29 -3.07
N TYR A 78 -7.82 12.50 -3.60
CA TYR A 78 -8.87 13.11 -4.43
C TYR A 78 -8.26 13.81 -5.63
N PRO A 79 -8.73 13.55 -6.87
CA PRO A 79 -8.20 14.17 -8.08
C PRO A 79 -8.75 15.59 -8.23
N LEU A 80 -8.16 16.51 -7.45
CA LEU A 80 -8.63 17.88 -7.25
C LEU A 80 -8.59 18.73 -8.53
N PHE A 81 -7.54 18.59 -9.35
CA PHE A 81 -7.43 19.34 -10.60
C PHE A 81 -7.17 18.40 -11.77
N LYS A 82 -7.94 18.59 -12.86
CA LYS A 82 -7.76 17.92 -14.14
C LYS A 82 -7.68 18.97 -15.25
N PRO A 83 -6.53 19.68 -15.41
CA PRO A 83 -6.42 20.74 -16.41
C PRO A 83 -6.63 20.27 -17.85
N THR A 84 -6.38 18.97 -18.11
CA THR A 84 -6.66 18.29 -19.38
C THR A 84 -7.09 16.86 -19.10
N ASP A 85 -7.60 16.14 -20.11
CA ASP A 85 -7.94 14.71 -20.01
C ASP A 85 -6.73 13.80 -19.74
N LYS A 86 -5.51 14.34 -19.86
CA LYS A 86 -4.25 13.59 -19.67
C LYS A 86 -3.52 13.94 -18.38
N LEU A 87 -3.81 15.08 -17.75
CA LEU A 87 -3.09 15.59 -16.59
C LEU A 87 -4.03 15.62 -15.38
N THR A 88 -3.68 14.91 -14.32
CA THR A 88 -4.40 14.91 -13.04
C THR A 88 -3.46 15.32 -11.92
N ILE A 89 -3.91 16.24 -11.07
CA ILE A 89 -3.23 16.65 -9.84
C ILE A 89 -4.13 16.22 -8.69
N GLN A 90 -3.61 15.35 -7.83
CA GLN A 90 -4.37 14.72 -6.75
C GLN A 90 -3.63 14.91 -5.41
N PRO A 91 -4.14 15.75 -4.49
CA PRO A 91 -3.71 15.69 -3.11
C PRO A 91 -4.19 14.37 -2.48
N GLY A 92 -3.39 13.87 -1.57
CA GLY A 92 -3.77 12.76 -0.72
C GLY A 92 -3.02 12.81 0.60
N GLY A 93 -3.39 11.90 1.47
CA GLY A 93 -2.78 11.77 2.76
C GLY A 93 -3.08 10.44 3.38
N LEU A 94 -2.29 10.13 4.40
CA LEU A 94 -2.42 8.93 5.17
C LEU A 94 -2.14 9.19 6.64
N ILE A 95 -2.72 8.35 7.47
CA ILE A 95 -2.36 8.19 8.87
C ILE A 95 -2.00 6.73 9.09
N ASN A 96 -0.95 6.48 9.85
CA ASN A 96 -0.52 5.13 10.17
C ASN A 96 -0.21 4.97 11.65
N ASP A 97 -0.32 3.72 12.10
CA ASP A 97 -0.06 3.31 13.46
C ASP A 97 0.87 2.10 13.46
N LYS A 98 1.94 2.18 14.23
CA LYS A 98 3.00 1.16 14.35
C LYS A 98 3.24 0.87 15.83
N SER A 99 3.90 -0.25 16.11
CA SER A 99 4.28 -0.61 17.48
C SER A 99 5.12 0.45 18.21
N ILE A 100 5.87 1.27 17.46
CA ILE A 100 6.73 2.36 18.00
C ILE A 100 6.04 3.73 18.07
N GLY A 101 4.81 3.85 17.57
CA GLY A 101 4.04 5.08 17.54
C GLY A 101 3.33 5.29 16.21
N SER A 102 2.68 6.45 16.09
CA SER A 102 1.83 6.77 14.95
C SER A 102 2.47 7.86 14.08
N GLY A 103 2.01 7.96 12.84
CA GLY A 103 2.48 8.95 11.90
C GLY A 103 1.40 9.35 10.92
N GLY A 104 1.76 10.29 10.07
CA GLY A 104 0.93 10.70 8.96
C GLY A 104 1.79 11.25 7.85
N ALA A 105 1.20 11.30 6.67
CA ALA A 105 1.81 11.96 5.55
C ALA A 105 0.76 12.70 4.74
N VAL A 106 1.17 13.82 4.17
CA VAL A 106 0.43 14.51 3.13
C VAL A 106 1.27 14.44 1.86
N TYR A 107 0.61 14.28 0.73
CA TYR A 107 1.28 14.23 -0.56
C TYR A 107 0.49 14.93 -1.66
N LEU A 108 1.23 15.29 -2.70
CA LEU A 108 0.70 15.77 -3.95
C LEU A 108 1.24 14.89 -5.07
N ASP A 109 0.32 14.29 -5.80
CA ASP A 109 0.61 13.50 -7.00
C ASP A 109 0.28 14.31 -8.24
N VAL A 110 1.20 14.27 -9.21
CA VAL A 110 0.98 14.75 -10.57
C VAL A 110 1.07 13.55 -11.50
N ASN A 111 -0.06 13.15 -12.08
CA ASN A 111 -0.17 12.06 -13.03
C ASN A 111 -0.33 12.60 -14.45
N TYR A 112 0.48 12.10 -15.39
CA TYR A 112 0.32 12.36 -16.81
C TYR A 112 0.16 11.06 -17.60
N LYS A 113 -0.94 10.98 -18.37
CA LYS A 113 -1.26 9.85 -19.25
C LYS A 113 -0.76 10.11 -20.66
N PHE A 114 0.34 9.46 -21.04
CA PHE A 114 0.90 9.57 -22.39
C PHE A 114 0.09 8.78 -23.41
N THR A 115 -0.34 7.56 -23.04
CA THR A 115 -1.15 6.66 -23.88
C THR A 115 -2.23 5.97 -23.03
N PRO A 116 -3.22 5.26 -23.63
CA PRO A 116 -4.20 4.49 -22.89
C PRO A 116 -3.63 3.49 -21.87
N TRP A 117 -2.42 2.97 -22.12
CA TRP A 117 -1.76 1.91 -21.36
C TRP A 117 -0.48 2.38 -20.64
N PHE A 118 -0.05 3.63 -20.82
CA PHE A 118 1.13 4.19 -20.18
C PHE A 118 0.86 5.54 -19.53
N ASN A 119 1.13 5.63 -18.24
CA ASN A 119 1.07 6.84 -17.45
C ASN A 119 2.32 6.96 -16.57
N LEU A 120 2.63 8.18 -16.13
CA LEU A 120 3.66 8.48 -15.15
C LEU A 120 3.04 9.28 -14.01
N THR A 121 3.30 8.88 -12.77
CA THR A 121 2.97 9.65 -11.58
C THR A 121 4.24 10.10 -10.88
N VAL A 122 4.32 11.39 -10.57
CA VAL A 122 5.33 11.95 -9.67
C VAL A 122 4.64 12.33 -8.35
N ARG A 123 5.15 11.80 -7.23
CA ARG A 123 4.63 12.05 -5.87
C ARG A 123 5.63 12.88 -5.07
N ASN A 124 5.20 14.01 -4.52
CA ASN A 124 5.91 14.67 -3.44
C ASN A 124 5.17 14.38 -2.12
N ARG A 125 5.86 13.79 -1.12
CA ARG A 125 5.26 13.39 0.14
C ARG A 125 6.07 13.93 1.33
N TYR A 126 5.38 14.59 2.25
CA TYR A 126 5.92 14.98 3.55
C TYR A 126 5.42 13.99 4.61
N ASN A 127 6.34 13.34 5.34
CA ASN A 127 6.02 12.38 6.40
C ASN A 127 6.31 13.01 7.76
N HIS A 128 5.40 12.85 8.70
CA HIS A 128 5.54 13.29 10.08
C HIS A 128 5.20 12.15 11.03
N ASN A 129 6.13 11.81 11.92
CA ASN A 129 5.94 10.80 12.96
C ASN A 129 5.79 11.50 14.32
N ASN A 130 4.92 10.97 15.18
CA ASN A 130 4.72 11.48 16.54
C ASN A 130 5.73 10.93 17.57
N TYR A 131 6.69 10.15 17.11
CA TYR A 131 7.75 9.53 17.90
C TYR A 131 9.13 9.89 17.32
N SER A 132 10.12 9.95 18.20
CA SER A 132 11.52 10.06 17.80
C SER A 132 12.10 8.66 17.66
N SER A 133 12.78 8.38 16.54
CA SER A 133 13.66 7.22 16.45
C SER A 133 14.95 7.54 17.20
N THR A 134 15.01 7.19 18.48
CA THR A 134 16.27 7.13 19.24
C THR A 134 17.08 5.91 18.84
#